data_AF-A0A7K4DE67-F1
#
_entry.id   AF-A0A7K4DE67-F1
#
_cell.length_a   1.000
_cell.length_b   1.000
_cell.length_c   1.000
_cell.angle_alpha   90.00
_cell.angle_beta   90.00
_cell.angle_gamma   90.00
#
_symmetry.space_group_name_H-M   'P 1'
#
loop_
_entity.id
_entity.type
_entity.pdbx_description
1 polymer ?
#
loop_
_entity_poly.entity_id
_entity_poly.type
_entity_poly.pdbx_seq_one_letter_code
_entity_poly.pdbx_strand_id
1 'polypeptide(L)'
;NPFRLYKLLEKTKTKMVAKPGEVAPEDIVVPKGPTSFKPGPIVGELQQVGIPAAIEGGKVRIRETRTVVKEGEVISKKVADALAKLGIKPMDVGLVLQAAYYRDTIFTPDLLGIDEEAYRSNIALAAQQAFNLSVNAAIVTPQTIGAIIGKAVREARSVGVTASIYEKGVIDLILGRAQQQMLAVAFAVADRGFELDEAILKVVPAPAAVEPAEEVKAEETEEEEETKEEEEESGMAGLGSLFG
;
A
#
# COMPACT_ATOMS: atom_id res chain seq x y z
N ASN A 1 15.91 -23.20 22.18
CA ASN A 1 16.16 -21.91 21.49
C ASN A 1 15.08 -20.93 21.94
N PRO A 2 15.45 -19.84 22.63
CA PRO A 2 14.49 -18.94 23.27
C PRO A 2 13.64 -18.15 22.25
N PHE A 3 14.19 -17.80 21.08
CA PHE A 3 13.46 -17.10 20.02
C PHE A 3 12.33 -17.95 19.42
N ARG A 4 12.58 -19.25 19.19
CA ARG A 4 11.53 -20.16 18.70
C ARG A 4 10.40 -20.32 19.72
N LEU A 5 10.75 -20.37 21.01
CA LEU A 5 9.75 -20.45 22.09
C LEU A 5 8.92 -19.17 22.14
N TYR A 6 9.55 -17.99 22.10
CA TYR A 6 8.86 -16.71 22.06
C TYR A 6 7.89 -16.62 20.86
N LYS A 7 8.35 -16.97 19.66
CA LYS A 7 7.52 -16.98 18.44
C LYS A 7 6.34 -17.96 18.52
N LEU A 8 6.47 -19.07 19.25
CA LEU A 8 5.35 -20.00 19.48
C LEU A 8 4.35 -19.43 20.49
N LEU A 9 4.83 -18.83 21.58
CA LEU A 9 3.97 -18.22 22.60
C LEU A 9 3.18 -17.04 22.04
N GLU A 10 3.83 -16.18 21.25
CA GLU A 10 3.16 -15.07 20.53
C GLU A 10 2.03 -15.57 19.63
N LYS A 11 2.23 -16.67 18.89
CA LYS A 11 1.19 -17.26 18.04
C LYS A 11 0.01 -17.84 18.80
N THR A 12 0.21 -18.24 20.07
CA THR A 12 -0.86 -18.77 20.92
C THR A 12 -1.63 -17.67 21.65
N LYS A 13 -1.20 -16.40 21.58
CA LYS A 13 -1.97 -15.28 22.14
C LYS A 13 -3.29 -15.15 21.38
N THR A 14 -4.36 -14.98 22.14
CA THR A 14 -5.70 -14.78 21.60
C THR A 14 -6.25 -13.44 22.03
N LYS A 15 -6.88 -12.74 21.09
CA LYS A 15 -7.56 -11.49 21.38
C LYS A 15 -8.88 -11.76 22.08
N MET A 16 -9.10 -11.12 23.20
CA MET A 16 -10.33 -11.18 23.99
C MET A 16 -10.95 -9.80 24.18
N VAL A 17 -12.25 -9.81 24.44
CA VAL A 17 -13.01 -8.62 24.80
C VAL A 17 -12.59 -8.17 26.20
N ALA A 18 -12.40 -6.86 26.38
CA ALA A 18 -12.10 -6.28 27.69
C ALA A 18 -13.22 -6.52 28.70
N LYS A 19 -12.88 -6.90 29.93
CA LYS A 19 -13.88 -6.96 31.02
C LYS A 19 -14.01 -5.61 31.71
N PRO A 20 -15.19 -5.30 32.29
CA PRO A 20 -15.37 -4.09 33.07
C PRO A 20 -14.37 -4.01 34.24
N GLY A 21 -13.69 -2.88 34.38
CA GLY A 21 -12.73 -2.63 35.47
C GLY A 21 -11.32 -3.15 35.23
N GLU A 22 -11.02 -3.73 34.07
CA GLU A 22 -9.63 -4.06 33.67
C GLU A 22 -8.89 -2.80 33.21
N VAL A 23 -7.57 -2.81 33.39
CA VAL A 23 -6.66 -1.75 32.90
C VAL A 23 -6.29 -2.06 31.46
N ALA A 24 -6.39 -1.07 30.58
CA ALA A 24 -6.01 -1.21 29.17
C ALA A 24 -4.48 -1.41 29.03
N PRO A 25 -4.00 -2.52 28.44
CA PRO A 25 -2.58 -2.79 28.24
C PRO A 25 -1.98 -2.02 27.06
N GLU A 26 -2.81 -1.55 26.14
CA GLU A 26 -2.45 -0.73 24.98
C GLU A 26 -3.60 0.25 24.70
N ASP A 27 -3.33 1.27 23.88
CA ASP A 27 -4.34 2.24 23.42
C ASP A 27 -5.48 1.55 22.66
N ILE A 28 -6.71 1.67 23.17
CA ILE A 28 -7.89 1.05 22.56
C ILE A 28 -8.43 1.96 21.47
N VAL A 29 -8.04 1.70 20.23
CA VAL A 29 -8.46 2.45 19.04
C VAL A 29 -9.66 1.80 18.37
N VAL A 30 -10.71 2.58 18.15
CA VAL A 30 -11.88 2.15 17.37
C VAL A 30 -11.73 2.68 15.93
N PRO A 31 -11.62 1.80 14.92
CA PRO A 31 -11.41 2.23 13.54
C PRO A 31 -12.68 2.84 12.92
N LYS A 32 -12.50 3.82 12.03
CA LYS A 32 -13.55 4.34 11.16
C LYS A 32 -14.10 3.21 10.27
N GLY A 33 -15.43 3.06 10.23
CA GLY A 33 -16.05 2.05 9.38
C GLY A 33 -17.57 1.92 9.57
N PRO A 34 -18.25 1.30 8.59
CA PRO A 34 -19.65 0.91 8.75
C PRO A 34 -19.76 -0.24 9.76
N THR A 35 -20.76 -0.16 10.63
CA THR A 35 -21.09 -1.26 11.56
C THR A 35 -22.32 -2.02 11.04
N SER A 36 -22.56 -3.24 11.54
CA SER A 36 -23.73 -4.04 11.14
C SER A 36 -25.02 -3.67 11.89
N PHE A 37 -25.00 -2.61 12.70
CA PHE A 37 -26.13 -2.24 13.55
C PHE A 37 -27.17 -1.41 12.80
N LYS A 38 -28.45 -1.74 13.03
CA LYS A 38 -29.59 -0.95 12.57
C LYS A 38 -29.67 0.39 13.35
N PRO A 39 -30.23 1.46 12.76
CA PRO A 39 -30.43 2.73 13.44
C PRO A 39 -31.30 2.54 14.69
N GLY A 40 -30.85 3.08 15.82
CA GLY A 40 -31.52 2.86 17.11
C GLY A 40 -30.74 3.48 18.27
N PRO A 41 -31.10 3.12 19.53
CA PRO A 41 -30.47 3.68 20.73
C PRO A 41 -28.97 3.40 20.84
N ILE A 42 -28.46 2.41 20.09
CA ILE A 42 -27.04 2.06 20.00
C ILE A 42 -26.18 3.26 19.55
N VAL A 43 -26.70 4.16 18.72
CA VAL A 43 -25.96 5.37 18.30
C VAL A 43 -25.68 6.28 19.50
N GLY A 44 -26.67 6.46 20.37
CA GLY A 44 -26.53 7.25 21.60
C GLY A 44 -25.62 6.57 22.62
N GLU A 45 -25.69 5.24 22.74
CA GLU A 45 -24.77 4.48 23.61
C GLU A 45 -23.31 4.67 23.17
N LEU A 46 -23.01 4.55 21.88
CA LEU A 46 -21.66 4.73 21.32
C LEU A 46 -21.14 6.17 21.50
N GLN A 47 -22.00 7.16 21.28
CA GLN A 47 -21.64 8.57 21.50
C GLN A 47 -21.37 8.87 22.98
N GLN A 48 -22.13 8.27 23.91
CA GLN A 48 -21.91 8.44 25.36
C GLN A 48 -20.56 7.91 25.84
N VAL A 49 -20.01 6.87 25.20
CA VAL A 49 -18.66 6.35 25.49
C VAL A 49 -17.57 7.03 24.67
N GLY A 50 -17.88 8.12 23.96
CA GLY A 50 -16.90 8.93 23.25
C GLY A 50 -16.58 8.45 21.83
N ILE A 51 -17.28 7.44 21.31
CA ILE A 51 -17.14 6.95 19.94
C ILE A 51 -18.06 7.77 19.02
N PRO A 52 -17.53 8.58 18.08
CA PRO A 52 -18.35 9.41 17.21
C PRO A 52 -19.06 8.55 16.15
N ALA A 53 -20.28 8.11 16.44
CA ALA A 53 -21.13 7.36 15.52
C ALA A 53 -22.20 8.26 14.88
N ALA A 54 -22.51 8.04 13.60
CA ALA A 54 -23.60 8.69 12.87
C ALA A 54 -24.39 7.65 12.06
N ILE A 55 -25.62 8.01 11.68
CA ILE A 55 -26.44 7.17 10.80
C ILE A 55 -26.17 7.60 9.36
N GLU A 56 -25.65 6.68 8.55
CA GLU A 56 -25.40 6.89 7.12
C GLU A 56 -26.01 5.71 6.35
N GLY A 57 -26.89 5.99 5.38
CA GLY A 57 -27.46 4.95 4.51
C GLY A 57 -28.26 3.86 5.25
N GLY A 58 -28.96 4.22 6.33
CA GLY A 58 -29.77 3.27 7.11
C GLY A 58 -28.95 2.29 7.97
N LYS A 59 -27.65 2.53 8.18
CA LYS A 59 -26.77 1.77 9.10
C LYS A 59 -25.98 2.73 9.99
N VAL A 60 -25.52 2.25 11.14
CA VAL A 60 -24.66 3.01 12.05
C VAL A 60 -23.22 2.97 11.56
N ARG A 61 -22.57 4.12 11.39
CA ARG A 61 -21.18 4.26 10.94
C ARG A 61 -20.37 5.06 11.94
N ILE A 62 -19.14 4.61 12.22
CA ILE A 62 -18.16 5.38 13.01
C ILE A 62 -17.55 6.44 12.09
N ARG A 63 -17.69 7.73 12.43
CA ARG A 63 -17.27 8.87 11.59
C ARG A 63 -15.75 8.96 11.46
N GLU A 64 -15.06 8.74 12.57
CA GLU A 64 -13.62 8.98 12.71
C GLU A 64 -13.00 7.92 13.62
N THR A 65 -11.76 7.54 13.31
CA THR A 65 -10.96 6.66 14.16
C THR A 65 -10.58 7.43 15.43
N ARG A 66 -10.99 6.93 16.60
CA ARG A 66 -10.70 7.57 17.89
C ARG A 66 -10.26 6.56 18.94
N THR A 67 -9.29 6.96 19.75
CA THR A 67 -8.88 6.23 20.96
C THR A 67 -9.91 6.46 22.07
N VAL A 68 -10.50 5.38 22.56
CA VAL A 68 -11.58 5.42 23.56
C VAL A 68 -11.01 5.38 24.98
N VAL A 69 -9.94 4.62 25.18
CA VAL A 69 -9.24 4.44 26.45
C VAL A 69 -7.75 4.42 26.13
N LYS A 70 -6.96 5.20 26.87
CA LYS A 70 -5.49 5.19 26.73
C LYS A 70 -4.88 4.04 27.52
N GLU A 71 -3.65 3.67 27.16
CA GLU A 71 -2.85 2.72 27.94
C GLU A 71 -2.82 3.12 29.43
N GLY A 72 -3.08 2.15 30.31
CA GLY A 72 -3.09 2.36 31.76
C GLY A 72 -4.39 2.92 32.34
N GLU A 73 -5.39 3.27 31.54
CA GLU A 73 -6.70 3.72 32.02
C GLU A 73 -7.65 2.54 32.29
N VAL A 74 -8.55 2.72 33.27
CA VAL A 74 -9.54 1.71 33.65
C VAL A 74 -10.72 1.72 32.69
N ILE A 75 -11.05 0.55 32.14
CA ILE A 75 -12.14 0.40 31.19
C ILE A 75 -13.48 0.42 31.93
N SER A 76 -14.27 1.46 31.70
CA SER A 76 -15.61 1.57 32.27
C SER A 76 -16.55 0.49 31.69
N LYS A 77 -17.54 0.05 32.48
CA LYS A 77 -18.50 -0.99 32.07
C LYS A 77 -19.19 -0.68 30.74
N LYS A 78 -19.61 0.58 30.54
CA LYS A 78 -20.25 1.03 29.30
C LYS A 78 -19.31 0.92 28.09
N VAL A 79 -18.03 1.22 28.27
CA VAL A 79 -17.01 1.13 27.21
C VAL A 79 -16.75 -0.34 26.86
N ALA A 80 -16.59 -1.21 27.86
CA ALA A 80 -16.40 -2.64 27.65
C ALA A 80 -17.58 -3.26 26.88
N ASP A 81 -18.81 -2.95 27.27
CA ASP A 81 -20.03 -3.43 26.61
C ASP A 81 -20.12 -2.93 25.15
N ALA A 82 -19.74 -1.68 24.89
CA ALA A 82 -19.70 -1.12 23.54
C ALA A 82 -18.63 -1.78 22.65
N LEU A 83 -17.41 -1.99 23.18
CA LEU A 83 -16.33 -2.67 22.48
C LEU A 83 -16.69 -4.14 22.17
N ALA A 84 -17.34 -4.82 23.13
CA ALA A 84 -17.87 -6.16 22.95
C ALA A 84 -18.86 -6.24 21.80
N LYS A 85 -19.81 -5.30 21.74
CA LYS A 85 -20.80 -5.19 20.65
C LYS A 85 -20.12 -4.91 19.31
N LEU A 86 -19.12 -4.04 19.26
CA LEU A 86 -18.35 -3.74 18.04
C LEU A 86 -17.43 -4.90 17.61
N GLY A 87 -17.30 -5.97 18.42
CA GLY A 87 -16.39 -7.08 18.15
C GLY A 87 -14.91 -6.72 18.28
N ILE A 88 -14.61 -5.56 18.87
CA ILE A 88 -13.24 -5.09 19.09
C ILE A 88 -12.70 -5.79 20.33
N LYS A 89 -11.58 -6.50 20.15
CA LYS A 89 -10.95 -7.32 21.19
C LYS A 89 -9.58 -6.72 21.54
N PRO A 90 -9.54 -5.76 22.47
CA PRO A 90 -8.32 -5.00 22.77
C PRO A 90 -7.37 -5.71 23.72
N MET A 91 -7.80 -6.79 24.38
CA MET A 91 -6.98 -7.49 25.37
C MET A 91 -6.32 -8.70 24.73
N ASP A 92 -5.00 -8.80 24.82
CA ASP A 92 -4.27 -10.01 24.48
C ASP A 92 -4.21 -10.93 25.70
N VAL A 93 -4.83 -12.11 25.60
CA VAL A 93 -4.78 -13.14 26.63
C VAL A 93 -3.92 -14.30 26.12
N GLY A 94 -2.86 -14.58 26.85
CA GLY A 94 -1.91 -15.63 26.53
C GLY A 94 -0.76 -15.70 27.53
N LEU A 95 0.18 -16.61 27.26
CA LEU A 95 1.38 -16.75 28.07
C LEU A 95 2.37 -15.64 27.69
N VAL A 96 2.70 -14.78 28.65
CA VAL A 96 3.75 -13.77 28.51
C VAL A 96 5.05 -14.33 29.05
N LEU A 97 6.06 -14.44 28.19
CA LEU A 97 7.40 -14.83 28.60
C LEU A 97 8.05 -13.63 29.30
N GLN A 98 8.55 -13.80 30.52
CA GLN A 98 9.20 -12.72 31.29
C GLN A 98 10.71 -12.68 31.03
N ALA A 99 11.35 -13.84 30.99
CA ALA A 99 12.76 -13.99 30.65
C ALA A 99 13.03 -15.42 30.19
N ALA A 100 14.03 -15.59 29.33
CA ALA A 100 14.55 -16.89 28.95
C ALA A 100 16.05 -16.95 29.21
N TYR A 101 16.48 -17.92 30.02
CA TYR A 101 17.91 -18.21 30.21
C TYR A 101 18.38 -19.20 29.15
N TYR A 102 19.41 -18.84 28.39
CA TYR A 102 19.99 -19.72 27.39
C TYR A 102 21.47 -19.40 27.17
N ARG A 103 22.34 -20.41 27.30
CA ARG A 103 23.80 -20.30 27.12
C ARG A 103 24.41 -19.14 27.91
N ASP A 104 24.15 -19.12 29.21
CA ASP A 104 24.68 -18.12 30.16
C ASP A 104 24.30 -16.67 29.85
N THR A 105 23.28 -16.48 29.02
CA THR A 105 22.70 -15.17 28.70
C THR A 105 21.22 -15.18 29.04
N ILE A 106 20.76 -14.08 29.65
CA ILE A 106 19.34 -13.83 29.91
C ILE A 106 18.78 -13.02 28.75
N PHE A 107 17.74 -13.55 28.10
CA PHE A 107 17.00 -12.87 27.05
C PHE A 107 15.69 -12.34 27.62
N THR A 108 15.48 -11.03 27.50
CA THR A 108 14.21 -10.36 27.80
C THR A 108 13.29 -10.38 26.57
N PRO A 109 11.97 -10.14 26.73
CA PRO A 109 11.01 -10.15 25.63
C PRO A 109 11.38 -9.17 24.51
N ASP A 110 11.88 -7.99 24.88
CA ASP A 110 12.30 -6.94 23.95
C ASP A 110 13.42 -7.40 22.99
N LEU A 111 14.32 -8.25 23.49
CA LEU A 111 15.40 -8.83 22.69
C LEU A 111 14.92 -10.02 21.84
N LEU A 112 13.86 -10.70 22.26
CA LEU A 112 13.30 -11.87 21.59
C LEU A 112 12.32 -11.48 20.47
N GLY A 113 11.70 -10.31 20.58
CA GLY A 113 10.80 -9.70 19.59
C GLY A 113 11.51 -9.18 18.35
N ILE A 114 12.20 -10.07 17.62
CA ILE A 114 12.89 -9.72 16.38
C ILE A 114 11.88 -9.68 15.22
N ASP A 115 11.76 -8.51 14.59
CA ASP A 115 11.04 -8.33 13.33
C ASP A 115 11.94 -8.67 12.13
N GLU A 116 11.82 -9.90 11.64
CA GLU A 116 12.58 -10.41 10.48
C GLU A 116 12.40 -9.55 9.21
N GLU A 117 11.24 -8.92 9.01
CA GLU A 117 10.95 -8.10 7.83
C GLU A 117 11.65 -6.75 7.91
N ALA A 118 11.61 -6.09 9.07
CA ALA A 118 12.34 -4.85 9.30
C ALA A 118 13.85 -5.04 9.12
N TYR A 119 14.43 -6.13 9.65
CA TYR A 119 15.85 -6.43 9.44
C TYR A 119 16.20 -6.67 7.97
N ARG A 120 15.36 -7.41 7.24
CA ARG A 120 15.55 -7.61 5.80
C ARG A 120 15.52 -6.28 5.04
N SER A 121 14.55 -5.42 5.36
CA SER A 121 14.43 -4.09 4.75
C SER A 121 15.68 -3.23 5.05
N ASN A 122 16.13 -3.21 6.30
CA ASN A 122 17.31 -2.46 6.72
C ASN A 122 18.58 -2.93 6.00
N ILE A 123 18.78 -4.25 5.82
CA ILE A 123 19.92 -4.78 5.07
C ILE A 123 19.85 -4.38 3.59
N ALA A 124 18.66 -4.45 2.98
CA ALA A 124 18.46 -4.02 1.59
C ALA A 124 18.75 -2.52 1.42
N LEU A 125 18.26 -1.69 2.35
CA LEU A 125 18.53 -0.25 2.38
C LEU A 125 20.02 0.03 2.55
N ALA A 126 20.70 -0.65 3.47
CA ALA A 126 22.14 -0.48 3.67
C ALA A 126 22.94 -0.85 2.41
N ALA A 127 22.57 -1.93 1.71
CA ALA A 127 23.20 -2.32 0.46
C ALA A 127 22.98 -1.26 -0.65
N GLN A 128 21.76 -0.74 -0.79
CA GLN A 128 21.45 0.34 -1.74
C GLN A 128 22.23 1.62 -1.42
N GLN A 129 22.29 2.00 -0.14
CA GLN A 129 23.04 3.18 0.31
C GLN A 129 24.54 3.03 0.06
N ALA A 130 25.12 1.86 0.36
CA ALA A 130 26.52 1.56 0.09
C ALA A 130 26.83 1.59 -1.41
N PHE A 131 25.95 1.03 -2.24
CA PHE A 131 26.07 1.09 -3.70
C PHE A 131 26.03 2.53 -4.22
N ASN A 132 25.06 3.32 -3.77
CA ASN A 132 24.93 4.72 -4.14
C ASN A 132 26.14 5.55 -3.71
N LEU A 133 26.66 5.32 -2.51
CA LEU A 133 27.88 5.95 -2.03
C LEU A 133 29.06 5.63 -2.94
N SER A 134 29.25 4.34 -3.27
CA SER A 134 30.33 3.89 -4.14
C SER A 134 30.27 4.51 -5.53
N VAL A 135 29.07 4.56 -6.14
CA VAL A 135 28.87 5.15 -7.48
C VAL A 135 29.12 6.65 -7.48
N ASN A 136 28.69 7.37 -6.45
CA ASN A 136 28.86 8.82 -6.37
C ASN A 136 30.27 9.25 -5.97
N ALA A 137 30.94 8.48 -5.10
CA ALA A 137 32.33 8.70 -4.71
C ALA A 137 33.34 8.17 -5.74
N ALA A 138 32.89 7.60 -6.86
CA ALA A 138 33.71 6.96 -7.89
C ALA A 138 34.62 5.84 -7.33
N ILE A 139 34.18 5.16 -6.27
CA ILE A 139 34.87 3.98 -5.74
C ILE A 139 34.50 2.79 -6.62
N VAL A 140 35.50 2.24 -7.31
CA VAL A 140 35.31 1.16 -8.28
C VAL A 140 35.32 -0.18 -7.58
N THR A 141 34.20 -0.90 -7.69
CA THR A 141 34.10 -2.32 -7.31
C THR A 141 33.55 -3.11 -8.50
N PRO A 142 33.73 -4.45 -8.54
CA PRO A 142 33.18 -5.28 -9.60
C PRO A 142 31.66 -5.12 -9.79
N GLN A 143 30.95 -4.79 -8.72
CA GLN A 143 29.50 -4.59 -8.73
C GLN A 143 29.10 -3.18 -9.20
N THR A 144 29.91 -2.16 -8.97
CA THR A 144 29.56 -0.75 -9.25
C THR A 144 30.11 -0.23 -10.57
N ILE A 145 31.14 -0.87 -11.13
CA ILE A 145 31.83 -0.40 -12.34
C ILE A 145 30.89 -0.17 -13.53
N GLY A 146 29.96 -1.08 -13.78
CA GLY A 146 28.99 -0.94 -14.87
C GLY A 146 28.07 0.27 -14.68
N ALA A 147 27.64 0.53 -13.44
CA ALA A 147 26.81 1.68 -13.11
C ALA A 147 27.59 3.01 -13.18
N ILE A 148 28.85 3.03 -12.76
CA ILE A 148 29.74 4.20 -12.88
C ILE A 148 29.96 4.57 -14.35
N ILE A 149 30.29 3.59 -15.20
CA ILE A 149 30.47 3.82 -16.64
C ILE A 149 29.15 4.31 -17.27
N GLY A 150 28.03 3.65 -16.95
CA GLY A 150 26.72 4.07 -17.45
C GLY A 150 26.35 5.50 -17.02
N LYS A 151 26.68 5.89 -15.78
CA LYS A 151 26.50 7.26 -15.27
C LYS A 151 27.38 8.25 -16.04
N ALA A 152 28.67 7.96 -16.19
CA ALA A 152 29.61 8.82 -16.91
C ALA A 152 29.20 9.04 -18.37
N VAL A 153 28.74 8.01 -19.07
CA VAL A 153 28.26 8.14 -20.46
C VAL A 153 27.00 9.02 -20.52
N ARG A 154 26.05 8.85 -19.59
CA ARG A 154 24.85 9.71 -19.53
C ARG A 154 25.19 11.16 -19.25
N GLU A 155 26.10 11.42 -18.32
CA GLU A 155 26.55 12.77 -17.97
C GLU A 155 27.30 13.42 -19.14
N ALA A 156 28.23 12.71 -19.79
CA ALA A 156 28.94 13.20 -20.96
C ALA A 156 27.99 13.56 -22.11
N ARG A 157 27.01 12.69 -22.40
CA ARG A 157 25.97 12.98 -23.41
C ARG A 157 25.12 14.18 -23.01
N SER A 158 24.72 14.29 -21.75
CA SER A 158 23.94 15.43 -21.24
C SER A 158 24.67 16.77 -21.41
N VAL A 159 25.98 16.79 -21.12
CA VAL A 159 26.83 17.95 -21.35
C VAL A 159 26.94 18.23 -22.86
N GLY A 160 27.17 17.22 -23.68
CA GLY A 160 27.25 17.37 -25.14
C GLY A 160 25.98 17.97 -25.77
N VAL A 161 24.80 17.51 -25.33
CA VAL A 161 23.51 18.09 -25.78
C VAL A 161 23.37 19.54 -25.32
N THR A 162 23.73 19.84 -24.08
CA THR A 162 23.57 21.18 -23.49
C THR A 162 24.55 22.20 -24.08
N ALA A 163 25.78 21.78 -24.37
CA ALA A 163 26.80 22.59 -25.01
C ALA A 163 26.67 22.63 -26.54
N SER A 164 25.69 21.93 -27.12
CA SER A 164 25.44 21.84 -28.57
C SER A 164 26.68 21.39 -29.37
N ILE A 165 27.38 20.38 -28.87
CA ILE A 165 28.54 19.78 -29.55
C ILE A 165 28.02 18.80 -30.61
N TYR A 166 28.33 19.07 -31.87
CA TYR A 166 27.88 18.26 -33.01
C TYR A 166 28.78 17.04 -33.20
N GLU A 167 28.46 15.97 -32.48
CA GLU A 167 29.10 14.66 -32.61
C GLU A 167 28.07 13.62 -33.06
N LYS A 168 28.51 12.63 -33.86
CA LYS A 168 27.66 11.53 -34.35
C LYS A 168 26.90 10.79 -33.24
N GLY A 169 27.46 10.68 -32.04
CA GLY A 169 26.83 10.00 -30.91
C GLY A 169 25.76 10.82 -30.16
N VAL A 170 25.65 12.12 -30.42
CA VAL A 170 24.80 13.05 -29.66
C VAL A 170 23.84 13.84 -30.57
N ILE A 171 24.09 13.88 -31.87
CA ILE A 171 23.30 14.66 -32.84
C ILE A 171 21.81 14.27 -32.84
N ASP A 172 21.49 12.99 -32.73
CA ASP A 172 20.11 12.51 -32.66
C ASP A 172 19.38 13.05 -31.43
N LEU A 173 20.08 13.13 -30.29
CA LEU A 173 19.54 13.68 -29.04
C LEU A 173 19.35 15.19 -29.12
N ILE A 174 20.24 15.90 -29.82
CA ILE A 174 20.12 17.35 -30.06
C ILE A 174 18.92 17.65 -30.96
N LEU A 175 18.75 16.90 -32.05
CA LEU A 175 17.60 17.03 -32.94
C LEU A 175 16.29 16.69 -32.23
N GLY A 176 16.27 15.61 -31.45
CA GLY A 176 15.13 15.24 -30.62
C GLY A 176 14.77 16.34 -29.61
N ARG A 177 15.77 16.92 -28.93
CA ARG A 177 15.54 18.07 -28.02
C ARG A 177 14.99 19.28 -28.76
N ALA A 178 15.53 19.62 -29.93
CA ALA A 178 15.06 20.74 -30.73
C ALA A 178 13.60 20.55 -31.18
N GLN A 179 13.24 19.33 -31.59
CA GLN A 179 11.86 18.98 -31.93
C GLN A 179 10.93 19.11 -30.71
N GLN A 180 11.34 18.61 -29.54
CA GLN A 180 10.55 18.74 -28.31
C GLN A 180 10.37 20.21 -27.90
N GLN A 181 11.41 21.04 -28.02
CA GLN A 181 11.32 22.47 -27.75
C GLN A 181 10.42 23.20 -28.74
N MET A 182 10.51 22.88 -30.04
CA MET A 182 9.62 23.39 -31.07
C MET A 182 8.16 23.05 -30.75
N LEU A 183 7.85 21.79 -30.41
CA LEU A 183 6.51 21.36 -30.04
C LEU A 183 6.01 22.07 -28.77
N ALA A 184 6.85 22.23 -27.75
CA ALA A 184 6.49 22.94 -26.53
C ALA A 184 6.12 24.41 -26.79
N VAL A 185 6.86 25.09 -27.67
CA VAL A 185 6.53 26.46 -28.10
C VAL A 185 5.25 26.47 -28.95
N ALA A 186 5.07 25.51 -29.84
CA ALA A 186 3.87 25.39 -30.66
C ALA A 186 2.61 25.23 -29.80
N PHE A 187 2.64 24.38 -28.76
CA PHE A 187 1.53 24.26 -27.81
C PHE A 187 1.24 25.59 -27.09
N ALA A 188 2.26 26.26 -26.55
CA ALA A 188 2.09 27.52 -25.84
C ALA A 188 1.56 28.66 -26.73
N VAL A 189 1.82 28.58 -28.05
CA VAL A 189 1.36 29.54 -29.05
C VAL A 189 -0.06 29.20 -29.53
N ALA A 190 -0.40 27.92 -29.67
CA ALA A 190 -1.76 27.45 -29.96
C ALA A 190 -2.75 27.80 -28.84
N ASP A 191 -2.35 27.66 -27.58
CA ASP A 191 -3.16 28.09 -26.41
C ASP A 191 -3.47 29.60 -26.43
N ARG A 192 -2.65 30.38 -27.12
CA ARG A 192 -2.83 31.83 -27.32
C ARG A 192 -3.58 32.18 -28.61
N GLY A 193 -4.09 31.19 -29.34
CA GLY A 193 -4.98 31.38 -30.49
C GLY A 193 -4.29 31.64 -31.83
N PHE A 194 -3.00 31.31 -31.96
CA PHE A 194 -2.28 31.40 -33.24
C PHE A 194 -2.38 30.07 -34.02
N GLU A 195 -2.55 30.15 -35.34
CA GLU A 195 -2.61 28.98 -36.21
C GLU A 195 -1.23 28.33 -36.36
N LEU A 196 -1.20 26.99 -36.29
CA LEU A 196 0.00 26.19 -36.46
C LEU A 196 0.05 25.60 -37.87
N ASP A 197 1.24 25.47 -38.44
CA ASP A 197 1.46 24.84 -39.75
C ASP A 197 1.03 23.36 -39.74
N GLU A 198 0.49 22.87 -40.87
CA GLU A 198 0.04 21.47 -41.05
C GLU A 198 1.14 20.43 -40.75
N ALA A 199 2.41 20.79 -40.96
CA ALA A 199 3.54 19.91 -40.67
C ALA A 199 3.80 19.74 -39.17
N ILE A 200 3.48 20.76 -38.35
CA ILE A 200 3.61 20.72 -36.89
C ILE A 200 2.41 19.96 -36.31
N LEU A 201 1.20 20.20 -36.83
CA LEU A 201 -0.04 19.51 -36.44
C LEU A 201 0.03 17.98 -36.62
N LYS A 202 0.79 17.48 -37.62
CA LYS A 202 1.00 16.03 -37.84
C LYS A 202 1.97 15.37 -36.86
N VAL A 203 2.81 16.17 -36.20
CA VAL A 203 3.87 15.70 -35.28
C VAL A 203 3.48 15.94 -33.82
N VAL A 204 2.49 16.80 -33.59
CA VAL A 204 1.80 16.98 -32.31
C VAL A 204 0.97 15.72 -32.04
N PRO A 205 1.29 14.90 -31.02
CA PRO A 205 0.28 13.99 -30.49
C PRO A 205 -0.85 14.84 -29.94
N ALA A 206 -2.08 14.60 -30.41
CA ALA A 206 -3.28 15.21 -29.84
C ALA A 206 -3.22 15.05 -28.31
N PRO A 207 -3.55 16.08 -27.52
CA PRO A 207 -3.64 15.92 -26.08
C PRO A 207 -4.63 14.79 -25.83
N ALA A 208 -4.16 13.72 -25.19
CA ALA A 208 -5.04 12.69 -24.68
C ALA A 208 -5.99 13.40 -23.71
N ALA A 209 -7.19 13.69 -24.20
CA ALA A 209 -8.33 13.99 -23.35
C ALA A 209 -8.41 12.81 -22.38
N VAL A 210 -8.19 13.12 -21.11
CA VAL A 210 -8.57 12.21 -20.03
C VAL A 210 -10.09 12.17 -20.11
N GLU A 211 -10.64 11.16 -20.77
CA GLU A 211 -12.06 10.90 -20.77
C GLU A 211 -12.51 10.69 -19.31
N PRO A 212 -13.46 11.47 -18.80
CA PRO A 212 -14.08 11.18 -17.51
C PRO A 212 -14.90 9.89 -17.65
N ALA A 213 -14.62 8.93 -16.78
CA ALA A 213 -15.41 7.73 -16.60
C ALA A 213 -16.73 8.08 -15.90
N GLU A 214 -17.83 8.06 -16.65
CA GLU A 214 -19.25 8.02 -16.23
C GLU A 214 -20.01 7.54 -17.47
N GLU A 215 -20.99 6.65 -17.51
CA GLU A 215 -21.75 5.85 -16.54
C GLU A 215 -22.50 4.85 -17.45
N VAL A 216 -22.51 3.54 -17.14
CA VAL A 216 -23.37 2.58 -17.87
C VAL A 216 -24.45 2.06 -16.91
N LYS A 217 -25.68 2.54 -17.13
CA LYS A 217 -26.97 2.00 -16.67
C LYS A 217 -27.86 2.00 -17.94
N ALA A 218 -28.13 0.86 -18.56
CA ALA A 218 -29.17 -0.13 -18.26
C ALA A 218 -30.56 0.30 -18.77
N GLU A 219 -31.03 -0.38 -19.83
CA GLU A 219 -32.42 -0.74 -20.23
C GLU A 219 -32.32 -1.30 -21.67
N GLU A 220 -33.08 -2.26 -22.17
CA GLU A 220 -33.94 -3.36 -21.68
C GLU A 220 -34.52 -4.00 -22.97
N THR A 221 -34.61 -5.33 -23.04
CA THR A 221 -35.60 -6.20 -23.73
C THR A 221 -34.98 -7.62 -23.82
N GLU A 222 -35.35 -8.66 -23.05
CA GLU A 222 -36.64 -9.40 -22.97
C GLU A 222 -37.16 -9.78 -24.38
N GLU A 223 -37.42 -11.02 -24.80
CA GLU A 223 -37.64 -12.40 -24.27
C GLU A 223 -37.12 -13.38 -25.37
N GLU A 224 -36.80 -14.66 -25.19
CA GLU A 224 -37.67 -15.78 -24.77
C GLU A 224 -36.83 -16.97 -24.25
N GLU A 225 -37.17 -17.38 -23.03
CA GLU A 225 -37.57 -18.73 -22.60
C GLU A 225 -36.70 -19.97 -22.96
N GLU A 226 -36.02 -20.56 -21.97
CA GLU A 226 -36.47 -21.70 -21.13
C GLU A 226 -36.14 -23.07 -21.79
N THR A 227 -35.63 -24.11 -21.14
CA THR A 227 -35.39 -24.44 -19.72
C THR A 227 -34.48 -25.68 -19.64
N LYS A 228 -33.62 -25.71 -18.61
CA LYS A 228 -33.29 -26.84 -17.70
C LYS A 228 -32.47 -28.05 -18.19
N GLU A 229 -31.25 -28.22 -17.65
CA GLU A 229 -30.88 -29.08 -16.47
C GLU A 229 -30.71 -30.54 -16.94
N GLU A 230 -29.66 -31.33 -16.71
CA GLU A 230 -28.43 -31.41 -15.90
C GLU A 230 -27.46 -32.29 -16.76
N GLU A 231 -26.14 -32.34 -16.60
CA GLU A 231 -25.42 -33.12 -15.59
C GLU A 231 -23.90 -32.93 -15.77
N GLU A 232 -23.21 -33.04 -14.65
CA GLU A 232 -21.77 -33.11 -14.47
C GLU A 232 -21.17 -34.37 -15.15
N GLU A 233 -20.12 -34.22 -15.97
CA GLU A 233 -18.97 -35.14 -16.15
C GLU A 233 -18.37 -34.96 -17.55
N SER A 234 -17.17 -34.37 -17.63
CA SER A 234 -16.14 -34.67 -18.65
C SER A 234 -15.12 -33.51 -18.71
N GLY A 235 -14.32 -33.39 -17.64
CA GLY A 235 -13.22 -32.43 -17.57
C GLY A 235 -11.82 -33.07 -17.59
N MET A 236 -11.71 -34.38 -17.82
CA MET A 236 -10.45 -35.12 -17.65
C MET A 236 -10.18 -36.14 -18.76
N ALA A 237 -10.41 -35.75 -20.02
CA ALA A 237 -10.09 -36.58 -21.19
C ALA A 237 -9.37 -35.80 -22.32
N GLY A 238 -8.62 -34.74 -21.99
CA GLY A 238 -7.94 -33.90 -22.99
C GLY A 238 -6.41 -33.84 -22.93
N LEU A 239 -5.77 -34.32 -21.85
CA LEU A 239 -4.34 -34.11 -21.60
C LEU A 239 -3.47 -35.37 -21.75
N GLY A 240 -4.04 -36.48 -22.25
CA GLY A 240 -3.32 -37.75 -22.45
C GLY A 240 -2.72 -37.96 -23.85
N SER A 241 -2.99 -37.08 -24.81
CA SER A 241 -2.65 -37.31 -26.23
C SER A 241 -1.49 -36.45 -26.76
N LEU A 242 -0.78 -35.71 -25.90
CA LEU A 242 0.29 -34.79 -26.30
C LEU A 242 1.68 -35.12 -25.73
N PHE A 243 1.89 -36.35 -25.23
CA PHE A 243 3.21 -36.86 -24.90
C PHE A 243 3.27 -38.38 -25.12
N GLY A 244 3.12 -38.78 -26.39
CA GLY A 244 3.50 -40.09 -26.91
C GLY A 244 4.62 -39.90 -27.91
#